data_AF-A0A9P6AD82-F1
#
_entry.id   AF-A0A9P6AD82-F1
#
_cell.length_a   1.000
_cell.length_b   1.000
_cell.length_c   1.000
_cell.angle_alpha   90.00
_cell.angle_beta   90.00
_cell.angle_gamma   90.00
#
_symmetry.space_group_name_H-M   'P 1'
#
loop_
_entity.id
_entity.type
_entity.pdbx_description
1 polymer ?
#
loop_
_entity_poly.entity_id
_entity_poly.type
_entity_poly.pdbx_seq_one_letter_code
_entity_poly.pdbx_strand_id
1 'polypeptide(L)'
;MHAIFVLLAVSTTVCAIFPNYANEFIDPRFLVNSSSWSDQTPLSRANIVKGAAFVATLGPWSVMNKTILAPSNDPKDYLSWAPYAWPDCSEAGNTTELTPEQIWVQCRYVTRDGQFNPDHHLVNDTGAFYAMSDAVFYNAIAWRLTGSNNFSTAAVNFINMWFIDPATSMNPNMNYAQLLRGPGKQMGQYIGILDLRAMAKIATAVLTLRMGGSSEWTPDIDQGLTKWVNAYIPWMTNSSLAHHERNAPNNHGSFFYSQLASLYLIVNDTLSARKAIEEYFSVLYMDQIEADGEQPMEASRALPYHYRIFNLIAMITNAKIGQYVGFDAWNLTTNKGGSIQKAADYVMSLNASSTGEAKEVEQLFQVVGAVSAVYGDPDGKYREFLQQCGPG
;
A
#
# COMPACT_ATOMS: atom_id res chain seq x y z
N MET A 1 23.73 -5.81 -3.49
CA MET A 1 24.23 -4.64 -4.24
C MET A 1 23.64 -4.50 -5.66
N HIS A 2 22.91 -5.50 -6.18
CA HIS A 2 22.20 -5.45 -7.48
C HIS A 2 20.66 -5.31 -7.36
N ALA A 3 20.16 -5.05 -6.15
CA ALA A 3 18.81 -5.41 -5.71
C ALA A 3 17.68 -4.42 -6.07
N ILE A 4 17.99 -3.14 -6.32
CA ILE A 4 16.93 -2.10 -6.41
C ILE A 4 16.60 -1.73 -7.86
N PHE A 5 17.32 -2.26 -8.84
CA PHE A 5 17.14 -1.86 -10.23
C PHE A 5 16.67 -2.95 -11.19
N VAL A 6 16.43 -4.17 -10.68
CA VAL A 6 15.59 -5.16 -11.39
C VAL A 6 14.09 -4.79 -11.28
N LEU A 7 13.73 -3.82 -10.43
CA LEU A 7 12.35 -3.43 -10.13
C LEU A 7 11.70 -2.43 -11.11
N LEU A 8 12.41 -1.92 -12.13
CA LEU A 8 11.88 -0.82 -12.97
C LEU A 8 12.26 -0.90 -14.46
N ALA A 9 12.46 -2.09 -15.00
CA ALA A 9 12.61 -2.31 -16.44
C ALA A 9 11.24 -2.62 -17.08
N VAL A 10 10.28 -1.70 -16.97
CA VAL A 10 8.91 -1.90 -17.49
C VAL A 10 8.50 -0.73 -18.38
N SER A 11 8.22 -1.05 -19.64
CA SER A 11 7.55 -0.28 -20.70
C SER A 11 8.38 0.72 -21.53
N THR A 12 8.57 0.36 -22.81
CA THR A 12 9.14 1.19 -23.89
C THR A 12 8.09 1.73 -24.88
N THR A 13 6.80 1.56 -24.63
CA THR A 13 5.74 2.03 -25.55
C THR A 13 4.81 3.05 -24.90
N VAL A 14 4.66 4.17 -25.62
CA VAL A 14 3.73 5.31 -25.48
C VAL A 14 2.67 5.15 -24.37
N CYS A 15 2.81 5.97 -23.32
CA CYS A 15 2.18 5.90 -21.99
C CYS A 15 2.90 4.95 -21.02
N ALA A 16 4.13 5.34 -20.63
CA ALA A 16 4.86 4.69 -19.53
C ALA A 16 4.09 4.86 -18.22
N ILE A 17 3.22 3.90 -17.90
CA ILE A 17 2.61 3.76 -16.58
C ILE A 17 3.71 3.26 -15.66
N PHE A 18 4.07 4.07 -14.68
CA PHE A 18 4.93 3.67 -13.57
C PHE A 18 4.26 2.53 -12.83
N PRO A 19 5.01 1.48 -12.42
CA PRO A 19 4.36 0.36 -11.77
C PRO A 19 3.69 0.81 -10.46
N ASN A 20 2.37 0.82 -10.44
CA ASN A 20 1.58 1.16 -9.25
C ASN A 20 1.50 -0.06 -8.34
N TYR A 21 2.54 -0.22 -7.52
CA TYR A 21 2.61 -1.29 -6.53
C TYR A 21 1.65 -1.05 -5.37
N ALA A 22 1.06 -2.11 -4.81
CA ALA A 22 0.15 -1.97 -3.67
C ALA A 22 0.79 -1.28 -2.45
N ASN A 23 2.10 -1.50 -2.24
CA ASN A 23 2.93 -0.86 -1.22
C ASN A 23 4.42 -1.05 -1.55
N GLU A 24 5.32 -0.25 -0.98
CA GLU A 24 6.76 -0.43 -1.10
C GLU A 24 7.49 0.32 0.01
N PHE A 25 8.56 -0.27 0.53
CA PHE A 25 9.51 0.40 1.44
C PHE A 25 10.92 0.25 0.87
N ILE A 26 11.52 1.35 0.45
CA ILE A 26 12.95 1.40 0.12
C ILE A 26 13.70 1.97 1.31
N ASP A 27 14.79 1.31 1.70
CA ASP A 27 15.67 1.80 2.75
C ASP A 27 16.24 3.19 2.36
N PRO A 28 15.92 4.25 3.13
CA PRO A 28 16.39 5.60 2.82
C PRO A 28 17.92 5.71 2.81
N ARG A 29 18.66 4.83 3.52
CA ARG A 29 20.14 4.79 3.50
C ARG A 29 20.68 4.52 2.10
N PHE A 30 19.97 3.70 1.30
CA PHE A 30 20.32 3.44 -0.10
C PHE A 30 20.05 4.67 -0.99
N LEU A 31 18.93 5.37 -0.76
CA LEU A 31 18.54 6.54 -1.56
C LEU A 31 19.41 7.77 -1.29
N VAL A 32 19.96 7.92 -0.09
CA VAL A 32 20.85 9.05 0.22
C VAL A 32 22.29 8.80 -0.20
N ASN A 33 22.75 7.55 -0.26
CA ASN A 33 24.10 7.20 -0.66
C ASN A 33 24.21 6.95 -2.17
N SER A 34 24.49 7.99 -2.96
CA SER A 34 24.58 7.89 -4.44
C SER A 34 25.67 6.94 -4.94
N SER A 35 26.72 6.68 -4.15
CA SER A 35 27.75 5.68 -4.48
C SER A 35 27.22 4.23 -4.51
N SER A 36 26.03 4.00 -3.95
CA SER A 36 25.36 2.70 -3.97
C SER A 36 24.56 2.45 -5.27
N TRP A 37 24.45 3.44 -6.15
CA TRP A 37 23.68 3.31 -7.39
C TRP A 37 24.54 2.73 -8.50
N SER A 38 24.04 1.66 -9.13
CA SER A 38 24.70 1.03 -10.29
C SER A 38 24.55 1.88 -11.55
N ASP A 39 25.59 1.90 -12.38
CA ASP A 39 25.56 2.51 -13.72
C ASP A 39 24.70 1.73 -14.72
N GLN A 40 24.24 0.53 -14.36
CA GLN A 40 23.45 -0.35 -15.24
C GLN A 40 21.96 0.02 -15.33
N THR A 41 21.56 1.17 -14.77
CA THR A 41 20.15 1.45 -14.50
C THR A 41 19.65 2.83 -14.98
N PRO A 42 20.25 3.45 -16.02
CA PRO A 42 19.93 4.82 -16.41
C PRO A 42 18.48 4.95 -16.91
N LEU A 43 17.95 3.94 -17.60
CA LEU A 43 16.58 3.95 -18.10
C LEU A 43 15.55 3.94 -16.97
N SER A 44 15.72 3.07 -15.98
CA SER A 44 14.83 3.01 -14.81
C SER A 44 14.86 4.31 -14.01
N ARG A 45 16.04 4.94 -13.84
CA ARG A 45 16.17 6.25 -13.20
C ARG A 45 15.45 7.35 -13.99
N ALA A 46 15.65 7.39 -15.31
CA ALA A 46 14.99 8.37 -16.18
C ALA A 46 13.47 8.19 -16.18
N ASN A 47 13.00 6.94 -16.17
CA ASN A 47 11.60 6.61 -15.98
C ASN A 47 11.12 7.20 -14.66
N ILE A 48 11.69 6.84 -13.49
CA ILE A 48 11.22 7.36 -12.19
C ILE A 48 11.05 8.89 -12.22
N VAL A 49 12.03 9.61 -12.76
CA VAL A 49 11.99 11.07 -12.84
C VAL A 49 10.81 11.55 -13.71
N LYS A 50 10.60 10.95 -14.87
CA LYS A 50 9.45 11.25 -15.74
C LYS A 50 8.12 10.94 -15.05
N GLY A 51 8.07 9.86 -14.27
CA GLY A 51 6.88 9.43 -13.54
C GLY A 51 6.53 10.31 -12.37
N ALA A 52 7.53 10.67 -11.57
CA ALA A 52 7.39 11.64 -10.51
C ALA A 52 6.79 12.95 -11.04
N ALA A 53 7.34 13.45 -12.16
CA ALA A 53 6.84 14.67 -12.80
C ALA A 53 5.40 14.52 -13.29
N PHE A 54 5.06 13.39 -13.93
CA PHE A 54 3.69 13.15 -14.42
C PHE A 54 2.68 12.98 -13.28
N VAL A 55 2.95 12.11 -12.32
CA VAL A 55 2.02 11.85 -11.20
C VAL A 55 1.78 13.13 -10.40
N ALA A 56 2.81 13.98 -10.22
CA ALA A 56 2.65 15.26 -9.53
C ALA A 56 1.63 16.22 -10.21
N THR A 57 1.34 16.07 -11.50
CA THR A 57 0.32 16.90 -12.19
C THR A 57 -1.12 16.43 -11.96
N LEU A 58 -1.32 15.22 -11.40
CA LEU A 58 -2.63 14.62 -11.20
C LEU A 58 -3.28 14.99 -9.86
N GLY A 59 -2.51 15.61 -8.96
CA GLY A 59 -3.03 16.21 -7.73
C GLY A 59 -3.57 17.63 -7.95
N PRO A 60 -3.92 18.35 -6.87
CA PRO A 60 -3.78 17.96 -5.47
C PRO A 60 -4.79 16.90 -5.00
N TRP A 61 -4.40 16.11 -3.99
CA TRP A 61 -5.26 15.13 -3.33
C TRP A 61 -5.47 15.47 -1.86
N SER A 62 -6.73 15.42 -1.44
CA SER A 62 -7.16 15.61 -0.05
C SER A 62 -8.48 14.87 0.15
N VAL A 63 -8.75 14.47 1.39
CA VAL A 63 -10.07 13.99 1.80
C VAL A 63 -11.18 15.02 1.58
N MET A 64 -10.83 16.29 1.36
CA MET A 64 -11.79 17.36 1.04
C MET A 64 -12.32 17.28 -0.41
N ASN A 65 -11.73 16.45 -1.27
CA ASN A 65 -12.13 16.34 -2.68
C ASN A 65 -13.43 15.56 -2.87
N LYS A 66 -13.86 14.76 -1.89
CA LYS A 66 -15.13 14.04 -1.95
C LYS A 66 -16.32 14.97 -1.76
N THR A 67 -17.41 14.69 -2.47
CA THR A 67 -18.68 15.44 -2.35
C THR A 67 -19.64 14.79 -1.37
N ILE A 68 -19.49 13.48 -1.13
CA ILE A 68 -20.28 12.71 -0.17
C ILE A 68 -19.54 12.69 1.15
N LEU A 69 -20.22 13.08 2.23
CA LEU A 69 -19.64 13.15 3.56
C LEU A 69 -19.89 11.87 4.35
N ALA A 70 -19.00 11.60 5.31
CA ALA A 70 -19.24 10.59 6.32
C ALA A 70 -20.46 10.98 7.19
N PRO A 71 -21.10 10.02 7.88
CA PRO A 71 -22.21 10.30 8.79
C PRO A 71 -21.91 11.29 9.92
N SER A 72 -20.64 11.56 10.25
CA SER A 72 -20.23 12.64 11.16
C SER A 72 -20.51 14.04 10.62
N ASN A 73 -20.73 14.17 9.30
CA ASN A 73 -20.83 15.42 8.57
C ASN A 73 -19.54 16.28 8.63
N ASP A 74 -18.41 15.69 9.03
CA ASP A 74 -17.09 16.32 8.95
C ASP A 74 -16.41 15.92 7.62
N PRO A 75 -16.12 16.87 6.71
CA PRO A 75 -15.47 16.56 5.44
C PRO A 75 -14.03 16.03 5.58
N LYS A 76 -13.40 16.21 6.74
CA LYS A 76 -12.05 15.71 7.02
C LYS A 76 -12.01 14.27 7.49
N ASP A 77 -13.15 13.69 7.83
CA ASP A 77 -13.21 12.26 8.11
C ASP A 77 -12.99 11.49 6.82
N TYR A 78 -12.06 10.54 6.86
CA TYR A 78 -11.81 9.63 5.76
C TYR A 78 -13.02 8.77 5.50
N LEU A 79 -13.49 8.72 4.25
CA LEU A 79 -14.62 7.92 3.83
C LEU A 79 -14.25 7.10 2.60
N SER A 80 -14.57 5.82 2.67
CA SER A 80 -14.65 4.95 1.51
C SER A 80 -15.79 3.97 1.72
N TRP A 81 -16.31 3.41 0.63
CA TRP A 81 -17.36 2.40 0.70
C TRP A 81 -16.78 1.01 0.48
N ALA A 82 -17.33 0.03 1.17
CA ALA A 82 -16.91 -1.36 1.03
C ALA A 82 -16.99 -1.79 -0.45
N PRO A 83 -15.85 -2.14 -1.08
CA PRO A 83 -15.77 -2.26 -2.54
C PRO A 83 -16.62 -3.40 -3.10
N TYR A 84 -16.86 -4.45 -2.30
CA TYR A 84 -17.63 -5.63 -2.69
C TYR A 84 -19.05 -5.66 -2.16
N ALA A 85 -19.52 -4.56 -1.57
CA ALA A 85 -20.87 -4.47 -1.01
C ALA A 85 -21.87 -4.02 -2.09
N TRP A 86 -22.82 -4.89 -2.43
CA TRP A 86 -23.88 -4.63 -3.42
C TRP A 86 -25.24 -4.46 -2.74
N PRO A 87 -26.09 -3.54 -3.21
CA PRO A 87 -27.42 -3.36 -2.63
C PRO A 87 -28.34 -4.55 -2.95
N ASP A 88 -29.10 -4.96 -1.94
CA ASP A 88 -30.27 -5.81 -2.02
C ASP A 88 -31.46 -5.00 -1.50
N CYS A 89 -32.30 -4.58 -2.45
CA CYS A 89 -33.48 -3.77 -2.20
C CYS A 89 -34.78 -4.59 -2.10
N SER A 90 -34.68 -5.93 -2.10
CA SER A 90 -35.87 -6.81 -2.09
C SER A 90 -36.77 -6.59 -0.86
N GLU A 91 -36.20 -6.17 0.26
CA GLU A 91 -36.91 -5.87 1.51
C GLU A 91 -37.21 -4.37 1.71
N ALA A 92 -36.87 -3.49 0.74
CA ALA A 92 -37.05 -2.05 0.91
C ALA A 92 -38.53 -1.60 0.89
N GLY A 93 -39.45 -2.48 0.46
CA GLY A 93 -40.90 -2.24 0.50
C GLY A 93 -41.41 -1.13 -0.44
N ASN A 94 -40.58 -0.66 -1.37
CA ASN A 94 -40.90 0.46 -2.24
C ASN A 94 -41.66 0.03 -3.50
N THR A 95 -42.68 0.81 -3.85
CA THR A 95 -43.53 0.59 -5.05
C THR A 95 -43.06 1.41 -6.26
N THR A 96 -41.99 2.19 -6.11
CA THR A 96 -41.36 3.02 -7.15
C THR A 96 -39.85 2.82 -7.14
N GLU A 97 -39.19 3.15 -8.25
CA GLU A 97 -37.72 3.13 -8.33
C GLU A 97 -37.10 4.06 -7.27
N LEU A 98 -36.02 3.59 -6.65
CA LEU A 98 -35.30 4.32 -5.61
C LEU A 98 -34.23 5.23 -6.22
N THR A 99 -34.05 6.43 -5.67
CA THR A 99 -32.86 7.23 -5.98
C THR A 99 -31.60 6.57 -5.40
N PRO A 100 -30.38 6.88 -5.91
CA PRO A 100 -29.14 6.36 -5.34
C PRO A 100 -29.03 6.58 -3.83
N GLU A 101 -29.40 7.76 -3.34
CA GLU A 101 -29.34 8.11 -1.91
C GLU A 101 -30.32 7.26 -1.10
N GLN A 102 -31.51 6.97 -1.66
CA GLN A 102 -32.45 6.06 -1.03
C GLN A 102 -31.91 4.62 -1.01
N ILE A 103 -31.23 4.16 -2.07
CA ILE A 103 -30.58 2.85 -2.10
C ILE A 103 -29.52 2.74 -0.99
N TRP A 104 -28.68 3.77 -0.84
CA TRP A 104 -27.57 3.77 0.13
C TRP A 104 -28.02 3.71 1.60
N VAL A 105 -29.28 4.04 1.89
CA VAL A 105 -29.82 4.08 3.25
C VAL A 105 -30.88 2.99 3.49
N GLN A 106 -31.69 2.66 2.48
CA GLN A 106 -32.85 1.78 2.65
C GLN A 106 -32.56 0.32 2.27
N CYS A 107 -31.68 0.09 1.31
CA CYS A 107 -31.36 -1.27 0.88
C CYS A 107 -30.32 -1.89 1.79
N ARG A 108 -30.45 -3.19 2.09
CA ARG A 108 -29.37 -3.93 2.75
C ARG A 108 -28.22 -4.10 1.77
N TYR A 109 -27.00 -4.20 2.27
CA TYR A 109 -25.84 -4.47 1.42
C TYR A 109 -25.28 -5.85 1.71
N VAL A 110 -25.01 -6.61 0.65
CA VAL A 110 -24.46 -7.97 0.70
C VAL A 110 -23.11 -8.02 0.01
N THR A 111 -22.17 -8.76 0.60
CA THR A 111 -20.82 -8.91 0.06
C THR A 111 -20.81 -9.88 -1.12
N ARG A 112 -20.19 -9.47 -2.23
CA ARG A 112 -19.91 -10.33 -3.40
C ARG A 112 -18.40 -10.30 -3.68
N ASP A 113 -17.67 -11.26 -3.11
CA ASP A 113 -16.19 -11.26 -3.17
C ASP A 113 -15.67 -11.17 -4.62
N GLY A 114 -14.65 -10.33 -4.83
CA GLY A 114 -14.06 -10.07 -6.15
C GLY A 114 -14.92 -9.25 -7.12
N GLN A 115 -16.17 -8.93 -6.77
CA GLN A 115 -17.07 -8.14 -7.63
C GLN A 115 -17.17 -6.70 -7.13
N PHE A 116 -16.42 -5.79 -7.75
CA PHE A 116 -16.44 -4.36 -7.40
C PHE A 116 -17.80 -3.73 -7.70
N ASN A 117 -18.45 -3.17 -6.68
CA ASN A 117 -19.56 -2.26 -6.87
C ASN A 117 -19.00 -0.91 -7.37
N PRO A 118 -19.36 -0.43 -8.58
CA PRO A 118 -18.81 0.80 -9.15
C PRO A 118 -19.05 2.04 -8.28
N ASP A 119 -20.07 2.03 -7.42
CA ASP A 119 -20.38 3.13 -6.52
C ASP A 119 -19.21 3.47 -5.59
N HIS A 120 -18.31 2.52 -5.29
CA HIS A 120 -17.15 2.79 -4.43
C HIS A 120 -16.25 3.91 -5.01
N HIS A 121 -16.32 4.21 -6.31
CA HIS A 121 -15.63 5.34 -6.92
C HIS A 121 -16.28 6.70 -6.67
N LEU A 122 -17.54 6.74 -6.20
CA LEU A 122 -18.22 7.99 -5.85
C LEU A 122 -17.66 8.61 -4.56
N VAL A 123 -17.03 7.80 -3.70
CA VAL A 123 -16.21 8.27 -2.59
C VAL A 123 -14.82 7.66 -2.67
N ASN A 124 -13.87 8.44 -3.16
CA ASN A 124 -12.58 7.92 -3.59
C ASN A 124 -11.40 8.44 -2.76
N ASP A 125 -11.57 8.58 -1.43
CA ASP A 125 -10.43 8.87 -0.56
C ASP A 125 -9.35 7.77 -0.68
N THR A 126 -9.75 6.53 -0.99
CA THR A 126 -8.86 5.38 -1.24
C THR A 126 -7.96 5.61 -2.46
N GLY A 127 -8.55 5.94 -3.62
CA GLY A 127 -7.76 6.25 -4.82
C GLY A 127 -6.93 7.53 -4.66
N ALA A 128 -7.47 8.54 -3.98
CA ALA A 128 -6.74 9.77 -3.69
C ALA A 128 -5.52 9.52 -2.79
N PHE A 129 -5.66 8.68 -1.76
CA PHE A 129 -4.55 8.31 -0.88
C PHE A 129 -3.45 7.53 -1.62
N TYR A 130 -3.82 6.59 -2.50
CA TYR A 130 -2.83 5.85 -3.28
C TYR A 130 -2.08 6.73 -4.26
N ALA A 131 -2.80 7.58 -5.01
CA ALA A 131 -2.18 8.52 -5.94
C ALA A 131 -1.25 9.50 -5.21
N MET A 132 -1.67 10.02 -4.06
CA MET A 132 -0.86 10.86 -3.18
C MET A 132 0.40 10.12 -2.68
N SER A 133 0.25 8.87 -2.24
CA SER A 133 1.36 8.06 -1.75
C SER A 133 2.39 7.75 -2.83
N ASP A 134 1.94 7.45 -4.06
CA ASP A 134 2.81 7.30 -5.22
C ASP A 134 3.54 8.60 -5.56
N ALA A 135 2.81 9.72 -5.58
CA ALA A 135 3.38 11.02 -5.86
C ALA A 135 4.49 11.35 -4.87
N VAL A 136 4.23 11.22 -3.57
CA VAL A 136 5.20 11.46 -2.50
C VAL A 136 6.43 10.57 -2.65
N PHE A 137 6.23 9.28 -2.88
CA PHE A 137 7.31 8.30 -3.03
C PHE A 137 8.20 8.57 -4.23
N TYR A 138 7.62 8.66 -5.43
CA TYR A 138 8.41 8.87 -6.64
C TYR A 138 9.07 10.23 -6.67
N ASN A 139 8.42 11.28 -6.15
CA ASN A 139 9.03 12.61 -6.08
C ASN A 139 10.20 12.65 -5.09
N ALA A 140 10.12 11.98 -3.94
CA ALA A 140 11.28 11.90 -3.04
C ALA A 140 12.48 11.16 -3.67
N ILE A 141 12.22 10.08 -4.42
CA ILE A 141 13.26 9.36 -5.16
C ILE A 141 13.82 10.22 -6.30
N ALA A 142 12.96 10.86 -7.10
CA ALA A 142 13.37 11.73 -8.21
C ALA A 142 14.19 12.94 -7.71
N TRP A 143 13.84 13.50 -6.56
CA TRP A 143 14.66 14.53 -5.90
C TRP A 143 16.07 14.01 -5.60
N ARG A 144 16.22 12.81 -5.03
CA ARG A 144 17.55 12.22 -4.83
C ARG A 144 18.29 12.01 -6.14
N LEU A 145 17.61 11.46 -7.16
CA LEU A 145 18.21 11.14 -8.45
C LEU A 145 18.71 12.38 -9.20
N THR A 146 18.03 13.51 -9.06
CA THR A 146 18.27 14.71 -9.89
C THR A 146 18.87 15.89 -9.12
N GLY A 147 18.71 15.92 -7.80
CA GLY A 147 18.99 17.10 -6.97
C GLY A 147 18.01 18.26 -7.16
N SER A 148 16.94 18.09 -7.95
CA SER A 148 16.01 19.19 -8.24
C SER A 148 14.96 19.37 -7.13
N ASN A 149 14.94 20.56 -6.52
CA ASN A 149 13.99 20.89 -5.46
C ASN A 149 12.52 20.94 -5.91
N ASN A 150 12.24 20.92 -7.22
CA ASN A 150 10.87 20.81 -7.72
C ASN A 150 10.20 19.51 -7.24
N PHE A 151 10.96 18.41 -7.20
CA PHE A 151 10.43 17.12 -6.75
C PHE A 151 10.25 17.08 -5.22
N SER A 152 11.22 17.54 -4.42
CA SER A 152 11.05 17.61 -2.96
C SER A 152 9.91 18.56 -2.57
N THR A 153 9.76 19.69 -3.26
CA THR A 153 8.63 20.62 -3.08
C THR A 153 7.30 19.92 -3.32
N ALA A 154 7.17 19.16 -4.42
CA ALA A 154 5.95 18.42 -4.72
C ALA A 154 5.62 17.39 -3.62
N ALA A 155 6.60 16.59 -3.19
CA ALA A 155 6.41 15.61 -2.12
C ALA A 155 5.97 16.27 -0.80
N VAL A 156 6.62 17.37 -0.40
CA VAL A 156 6.28 18.12 0.82
C VAL A 156 4.87 18.71 0.73
N ASN A 157 4.48 19.27 -0.42
CA ASN A 157 3.15 19.85 -0.61
C ASN A 157 2.04 18.81 -0.45
N PHE A 158 2.23 17.61 -0.99
CA PHE A 158 1.25 16.52 -0.85
C PHE A 158 1.14 16.02 0.59
N ILE A 159 2.28 15.88 1.29
CA ILE A 159 2.29 15.54 2.73
C ILE A 159 1.58 16.62 3.54
N ASN A 160 1.90 17.89 3.27
CA ASN A 160 1.27 19.03 3.95
C ASN A 160 -0.24 19.00 3.78
N MET A 161 -0.72 18.83 2.55
CA MET A 161 -2.15 18.86 2.26
C MET A 161 -2.92 17.68 2.87
N TRP A 162 -2.35 16.47 2.82
CA TRP A 162 -3.06 15.30 3.35
C TRP A 162 -3.04 15.23 4.88
N PHE A 163 -1.94 15.63 5.53
CA PHE A 163 -1.72 15.35 6.96
C PHE A 163 -1.65 16.58 7.86
N ILE A 164 -1.30 17.76 7.34
CA ILE A 164 -0.85 18.89 8.19
C ILE A 164 -1.78 20.10 8.10
N ASP A 165 -2.07 20.54 6.89
CA ASP A 165 -2.79 21.78 6.63
C ASP A 165 -4.19 21.72 7.25
N PRO A 166 -4.55 22.61 8.18
CA PRO A 166 -5.86 22.61 8.81
C PRO A 166 -7.03 22.81 7.84
N ALA A 167 -6.82 23.30 6.62
CA ALA A 167 -7.89 23.42 5.63
C ALA A 167 -8.19 22.10 4.89
N THR A 168 -7.21 21.19 4.80
CA THR A 168 -7.26 20.04 3.88
C THR A 168 -6.91 18.69 4.52
N SER A 169 -6.32 18.69 5.71
CA SER A 169 -5.85 17.48 6.38
C SER A 169 -6.98 16.51 6.74
N MET A 170 -6.65 15.23 6.60
CA MET A 170 -7.44 14.11 7.08
C MET A 170 -7.45 14.07 8.62
N ASN A 171 -8.60 13.78 9.24
CA ASN A 171 -8.63 13.47 10.67
C ASN A 171 -7.88 12.14 10.95
N PRO A 172 -7.07 12.02 12.02
CA PRO A 172 -6.21 10.86 12.26
C PRO A 172 -6.99 9.64 12.82
N ASN A 173 -7.95 9.14 12.04
CA ASN A 173 -8.75 7.94 12.31
C ASN A 173 -9.34 7.38 11.03
N MET A 174 -9.83 6.13 11.04
CA MET A 174 -10.54 5.54 9.91
C MET A 174 -11.91 5.00 10.31
N ASN A 175 -12.66 5.79 11.09
CA ASN A 175 -13.96 5.39 11.62
C ASN A 175 -15.00 5.08 10.52
N TYR A 176 -14.81 5.59 9.30
CA TYR A 176 -15.75 5.44 8.18
C TYR A 176 -15.11 4.81 6.93
N ALA A 177 -13.97 4.12 7.09
CA ALA A 177 -13.37 3.41 5.98
C ALA A 177 -14.08 2.09 5.67
N GLN A 178 -14.20 1.78 4.38
CA GLN A 178 -14.99 0.68 3.82
C GLN A 178 -16.35 0.56 4.51
N LEU A 179 -17.05 1.69 4.64
CA LEU A 179 -18.36 1.79 5.24
C LEU A 179 -19.34 0.88 4.49
N LEU A 180 -20.04 0.04 5.27
CA LEU A 180 -21.15 -0.76 4.78
C LEU A 180 -22.41 0.11 4.78
N ARG A 181 -22.92 0.40 3.59
CA ARG A 181 -24.15 1.18 3.39
C ARG A 181 -25.38 0.36 3.77
N GLY A 182 -26.52 1.05 3.85
CA GLY A 182 -27.82 0.48 4.17
C GLY A 182 -28.37 0.96 5.52
N PRO A 183 -29.43 0.31 6.01
CA PRO A 183 -30.13 0.74 7.21
C PRO A 183 -29.32 0.48 8.48
N GLY A 184 -29.46 1.37 9.46
CA GLY A 184 -28.81 1.25 10.77
C GLY A 184 -27.61 2.18 10.95
N LYS A 185 -26.71 1.81 11.86
CA LYS A 185 -25.53 2.64 12.17
C LYS A 185 -24.51 2.54 11.04
N GLN A 186 -24.27 3.65 10.36
CA GLN A 186 -23.33 3.74 9.25
C GLN A 186 -21.90 4.00 9.78
N MET A 187 -21.17 2.94 10.11
CA MET A 187 -19.75 3.00 10.48
C MET A 187 -18.90 2.23 9.48
N GLY A 188 -17.60 2.55 9.47
CA GLY A 188 -16.59 1.78 8.77
C GLY A 188 -16.44 0.35 9.33
N GLN A 189 -15.69 -0.46 8.59
CA GLN A 189 -15.35 -1.84 8.93
C GLN A 189 -13.85 -1.96 9.18
N TYR A 190 -13.44 -3.00 9.91
CA TYR A 190 -12.03 -3.21 10.24
C TYR A 190 -11.15 -3.37 9.00
N ILE A 191 -11.67 -4.06 7.98
CA ILE A 191 -11.06 -4.21 6.64
C ILE A 191 -10.76 -2.89 5.93
N GLY A 192 -11.40 -1.79 6.36
CA GLY A 192 -11.14 -0.46 5.81
C GLY A 192 -9.77 0.10 6.18
N ILE A 193 -9.09 -0.44 7.19
CA ILE A 193 -7.73 0.01 7.56
C ILE A 193 -6.74 -0.28 6.43
N LEU A 194 -6.97 -1.34 5.65
CA LEU A 194 -6.25 -1.65 4.42
C LEU A 194 -6.22 -0.48 3.41
N ASP A 195 -7.18 0.44 3.50
CA ASP A 195 -7.24 1.58 2.59
C ASP A 195 -6.02 2.51 2.71
N LEU A 196 -5.36 2.56 3.88
CA LEU A 196 -4.12 3.31 4.09
C LEU A 196 -2.84 2.46 4.04
N ARG A 197 -2.91 1.26 3.42
CA ARG A 197 -1.77 0.32 3.32
C ARG A 197 -0.47 0.94 2.79
N ALA A 198 -0.55 1.94 1.91
CA ALA A 198 0.60 2.55 1.24
C ALA A 198 1.46 3.46 2.15
N MET A 199 1.26 3.44 3.47
CA MET A 199 2.03 4.26 4.41
C MET A 199 3.54 3.97 4.40
N ALA A 200 3.97 2.79 3.94
CA ALA A 200 5.39 2.47 3.80
C ALA A 200 6.08 3.32 2.73
N LYS A 201 5.36 3.65 1.65
CA LYS A 201 5.80 4.59 0.62
C LYS A 201 6.03 5.98 1.20
N ILE A 202 5.11 6.44 2.05
CA ILE A 202 5.23 7.72 2.78
C ILE A 202 6.43 7.68 3.72
N ALA A 203 6.61 6.61 4.49
CA ALA A 203 7.75 6.47 5.40
C ALA A 203 9.09 6.51 4.65
N THR A 204 9.23 5.81 3.51
CA THR A 204 10.43 5.90 2.66
C THR A 204 10.69 7.35 2.22
N ALA A 205 9.67 8.05 1.72
CA ALA A 205 9.81 9.43 1.26
C ALA A 205 10.25 10.38 2.39
N VAL A 206 9.55 10.33 3.52
CA VAL A 206 9.82 11.17 4.71
C VAL A 206 11.23 10.95 5.22
N LEU A 207 11.64 9.69 5.40
CA LEU A 207 12.98 9.39 5.88
C LEU A 207 14.04 9.81 4.85
N THR A 208 13.77 9.68 3.55
CA THR A 208 14.68 10.12 2.50
C THR A 208 14.86 11.63 2.50
N LEU A 209 13.77 12.39 2.62
CA LEU A 209 13.80 13.87 2.69
C LEU A 209 14.58 14.34 3.93
N ARG A 210 14.33 13.72 5.08
CA ARG A 210 15.07 13.99 6.33
C ARG A 210 16.55 13.68 6.20
N MET A 211 16.89 12.43 5.87
CA MET A 211 18.27 11.95 5.82
C MET A 211 19.09 12.62 4.70
N GLY A 212 18.43 12.97 3.60
CA GLY A 212 19.05 13.66 2.47
C GLY A 212 19.21 15.17 2.69
N GLY A 213 18.67 15.73 3.77
CA GLY A 213 18.75 17.15 4.08
C GLY A 213 18.01 18.05 3.08
N SER A 214 16.80 17.67 2.66
CA SER A 214 15.98 18.53 1.79
C SER A 214 15.67 19.86 2.47
N SER A 215 15.89 20.98 1.77
CA SER A 215 15.54 22.32 2.25
C SER A 215 14.03 22.53 2.39
N GLU A 216 13.23 21.77 1.64
CA GLU A 216 11.77 21.83 1.65
C GLU A 216 11.18 21.06 2.85
N TRP A 217 11.92 20.11 3.42
CA TRP A 217 11.54 19.41 4.65
C TRP A 217 11.85 20.26 5.89
N THR A 218 11.05 21.30 6.09
CA THR A 218 11.25 22.26 7.19
C THR A 218 10.88 21.66 8.57
N PRO A 219 11.35 22.26 9.68
CA PRO A 219 10.94 21.85 11.02
C PRO A 219 9.42 21.89 11.25
N ASP A 220 8.70 22.82 10.62
CA ASP A 220 7.24 22.94 10.76
C ASP A 220 6.51 21.79 10.06
N ILE A 221 6.96 21.38 8.88
CA ILE A 221 6.44 20.21 8.17
C ILE A 221 6.71 18.94 8.99
N ASP A 222 7.92 18.80 9.51
CA ASP A 222 8.31 17.64 10.31
C ASP A 222 7.47 17.50 11.59
N GLN A 223 7.31 18.60 12.32
CA GLN A 223 6.49 18.65 13.53
C GLN A 223 5.00 18.44 13.22
N GLY A 224 4.51 19.03 12.13
CA GLY A 224 3.14 18.87 11.67
C GLY A 224 2.78 17.41 11.39
N LEU A 225 3.60 16.72 10.59
CA LEU A 225 3.39 15.30 10.30
C LEU A 225 3.55 14.44 11.56
N THR A 226 4.57 14.69 12.36
CA THR A 226 4.81 13.98 13.63
C THR A 226 3.61 14.10 14.56
N LYS A 227 2.99 15.28 14.66
CA LYS A 227 1.78 15.51 15.43
C LYS A 227 0.60 14.68 14.92
N TRP A 228 0.39 14.64 13.60
CA TRP A 228 -0.67 13.84 13.00
C TRP A 228 -0.47 12.34 13.28
N VAL A 229 0.74 11.82 13.07
CA VAL A 229 1.06 10.41 13.29
C VAL A 229 0.93 10.02 14.77
N ASN A 230 1.39 10.87 15.69
CA ASN A 230 1.22 10.64 17.13
C ASN A 230 -0.25 10.68 17.57
N ALA A 231 -1.15 11.33 16.81
CA ALA A 231 -2.59 11.26 17.05
C ALA A 231 -3.22 10.00 16.44
N TYR A 232 -2.67 9.50 15.32
CA TYR A 232 -3.21 8.32 14.63
C TYR A 232 -2.78 6.99 15.27
N ILE A 233 -1.54 6.87 15.77
CA ILE A 233 -1.02 5.65 16.42
C ILE A 233 -1.94 5.17 17.57
N PRO A 234 -2.39 6.03 18.50
CA PRO A 234 -3.34 5.63 19.54
C PRO A 234 -4.65 5.07 18.99
N TRP A 235 -5.17 5.61 17.88
CA TRP A 235 -6.36 5.05 17.22
C TRP A 235 -6.06 3.69 16.58
N MET A 236 -4.91 3.55 15.90
CA MET A 236 -4.44 2.30 15.28
C MET A 236 -4.11 1.18 16.27
N THR A 237 -3.89 1.51 17.54
CA THR A 237 -3.53 0.51 18.56
C THR A 237 -4.66 0.17 19.52
N ASN A 238 -5.62 1.09 19.71
CA ASN A 238 -6.68 0.92 20.71
C ASN A 238 -8.10 0.82 20.15
N SER A 239 -8.34 1.23 18.89
CA SER A 239 -9.70 1.14 18.33
C SER A 239 -10.12 -0.32 18.11
N SER A 240 -11.41 -0.61 18.28
CA SER A 240 -11.93 -1.96 18.01
C SER A 240 -11.75 -2.36 16.55
N LEU A 241 -11.88 -1.41 15.61
CA LEU A 241 -11.62 -1.65 14.19
C LEU A 241 -10.17 -2.10 13.97
N ALA A 242 -9.20 -1.38 14.53
CA ALA A 242 -7.79 -1.74 14.40
C ALA A 242 -7.41 -3.04 15.09
N HIS A 243 -8.05 -3.36 16.22
CA HIS A 243 -7.83 -4.64 16.87
C HIS A 243 -8.30 -5.84 16.02
N HIS A 244 -9.39 -5.71 15.28
CA HIS A 244 -9.82 -6.79 14.37
C HIS A 244 -8.88 -6.93 13.17
N GLU A 245 -8.47 -5.82 12.55
CA GLU A 245 -7.54 -5.85 11.41
C GLU A 245 -6.17 -6.43 11.81
N ARG A 246 -5.64 -6.05 12.98
CA ARG A 246 -4.38 -6.58 13.53
C ARG A 246 -4.37 -8.10 13.66
N ASN A 247 -5.53 -8.72 13.88
CA ASN A 247 -5.68 -10.15 14.09
C ASN A 247 -6.17 -10.89 12.82
N ALA A 248 -6.33 -10.19 11.69
CA ALA A 248 -6.77 -10.83 10.46
C ALA A 248 -5.68 -11.81 9.94
N PRO A 249 -6.01 -13.09 9.69
CA PRO A 249 -5.00 -14.11 9.37
C PRO A 249 -4.46 -14.05 7.93
N ASN A 250 -5.00 -13.17 7.10
CA ASN A 250 -4.69 -13.04 5.68
C ASN A 250 -3.93 -11.72 5.40
N ASN A 251 -3.89 -11.30 4.14
CA ASN A 251 -3.24 -10.06 3.70
C ASN A 251 -3.60 -8.80 4.51
N HIS A 252 -4.80 -8.72 5.09
CA HIS A 252 -5.19 -7.59 5.94
C HIS A 252 -4.26 -7.42 7.15
N GLY A 253 -3.97 -8.50 7.88
CA GLY A 253 -3.04 -8.46 9.00
C GLY A 253 -1.62 -8.16 8.54
N SER A 254 -1.19 -8.72 7.41
CA SER A 254 0.13 -8.42 6.82
C SER A 254 0.29 -6.93 6.53
N PHE A 255 -0.72 -6.29 5.93
CA PHE A 255 -0.70 -4.86 5.65
C PHE A 255 -0.83 -3.99 6.91
N PHE A 256 -1.62 -4.41 7.90
CA PHE A 256 -1.74 -3.71 9.19
C PHE A 256 -0.36 -3.47 9.81
N TYR A 257 0.47 -4.51 9.90
CA TYR A 257 1.81 -4.37 10.50
C TYR A 257 2.75 -3.51 9.65
N SER A 258 2.65 -3.58 8.32
CA SER A 258 3.47 -2.71 7.45
C SER A 258 3.10 -1.24 7.64
N GLN A 259 1.82 -0.94 7.81
CA GLN A 259 1.32 0.39 8.07
C GLN A 259 1.74 0.87 9.46
N LEU A 260 1.53 0.06 10.50
CA LEU A 260 1.86 0.42 11.89
C LEU A 260 3.37 0.67 12.07
N ALA A 261 4.22 -0.21 11.54
CA ALA A 261 5.66 -0.04 11.60
C ALA A 261 6.11 1.22 10.85
N SER A 262 5.49 1.52 9.70
CA SER A 262 5.77 2.75 8.93
C SER A 262 5.43 4.02 9.72
N LEU A 263 4.32 4.03 10.46
CA LEU A 263 3.95 5.14 11.34
C LEU A 263 5.01 5.36 12.43
N TYR A 264 5.47 4.29 13.08
CA TYR A 264 6.54 4.38 14.07
C TYR A 264 7.85 4.92 13.47
N LEU A 265 8.21 4.49 12.25
CA LEU A 265 9.38 5.04 11.55
C LEU A 265 9.24 6.55 11.27
N ILE A 266 8.05 7.02 10.88
CA ILE A 266 7.79 8.45 10.64
C ILE A 266 7.99 9.28 11.91
N VAL A 267 7.74 8.75 13.10
CA VAL A 267 8.01 9.44 14.38
C VAL A 267 9.35 9.05 15.01
N ASN A 268 10.23 8.40 14.23
CA ASN A 268 11.56 7.96 14.64
C ASN A 268 11.58 6.97 15.82
N ASP A 269 10.47 6.25 16.05
CA ASP A 269 10.37 5.19 17.05
C ASP A 269 10.75 3.83 16.44
N THR A 270 12.04 3.65 16.19
CA THR A 270 12.58 2.41 15.59
C THR A 270 12.38 1.19 16.48
N LEU A 271 12.29 1.36 17.80
CA LEU A 271 12.06 0.28 18.75
C LEU A 271 10.63 -0.28 18.62
N SER A 272 9.63 0.59 18.56
CA SER A 272 8.24 0.16 18.37
C SER A 272 8.00 -0.37 16.96
N ALA A 273 8.65 0.21 15.93
CA ALA A 273 8.62 -0.34 14.58
C ALA A 273 9.15 -1.78 14.55
N ARG A 274 10.30 -2.04 15.19
CA ARG A 274 10.88 -3.38 15.33
C ARG A 274 9.93 -4.34 16.04
N LYS A 275 9.35 -3.95 17.17
CA LYS A 275 8.40 -4.80 17.92
C LYS A 275 7.18 -5.18 17.08
N ALA A 276 6.63 -4.25 16.31
CA ALA A 276 5.50 -4.52 15.43
C ALA A 276 5.88 -5.56 14.35
N ILE A 277 7.06 -5.45 13.74
CA ILE A 277 7.53 -6.43 12.75
C ILE A 277 7.82 -7.80 13.39
N GLU A 278 8.48 -7.83 14.55
CA GLU A 278 8.73 -9.07 15.29
C GLU A 278 7.43 -9.77 15.68
N GLU A 279 6.40 -9.03 16.09
CA GLU A 279 5.06 -9.57 16.38
C GLU A 279 4.42 -10.20 15.14
N TYR A 280 4.42 -9.51 14.00
CA TYR A 280 3.88 -10.07 12.76
C TYR A 280 4.54 -11.40 12.39
N PHE A 281 5.88 -11.42 12.40
CA PHE A 281 6.66 -12.60 12.00
C PHE A 281 6.63 -13.75 13.02
N SER A 282 6.29 -13.49 14.27
CA SER A 282 6.17 -14.52 15.32
C SER A 282 4.73 -15.02 15.54
N VAL A 283 3.73 -14.30 15.02
CA VAL A 283 2.31 -14.64 15.19
C VAL A 283 1.65 -14.94 13.85
N LEU A 284 1.24 -13.92 13.08
CA LEU A 284 0.41 -14.14 11.88
C LEU A 284 1.16 -14.85 10.76
N TYR A 285 2.40 -14.44 10.49
CA TYR A 285 3.22 -15.03 9.42
C TYR A 285 3.36 -16.55 9.56
N MET A 286 3.40 -17.05 10.79
CA MET A 286 3.68 -18.45 11.11
C MET A 286 2.66 -19.43 10.53
N ASP A 287 1.46 -18.97 10.15
CA ASP A 287 0.40 -19.80 9.58
C ASP A 287 -0.07 -19.31 8.19
N GLN A 288 0.63 -18.35 7.58
CA GLN A 288 0.22 -17.76 6.29
C GLN A 288 0.75 -18.50 5.04
N ILE A 289 1.79 -19.31 5.18
CA ILE A 289 2.46 -20.00 4.06
C ILE A 289 2.67 -21.47 4.38
N GLU A 290 2.20 -22.34 3.49
CA GLU A 290 2.37 -23.78 3.55
C GLU A 290 3.78 -24.21 3.10
N ALA A 291 4.10 -25.50 3.31
CA ALA A 291 5.43 -26.05 3.04
C ALA A 291 5.90 -25.89 1.57
N ASP A 292 4.95 -25.86 0.63
CA ASP A 292 5.14 -25.72 -0.81
C ASP A 292 5.11 -24.26 -1.30
N GLY A 293 4.77 -23.31 -0.43
CA GLY A 293 4.62 -21.90 -0.77
C GLY A 293 3.18 -21.44 -1.00
N GLU A 294 2.19 -22.33 -0.96
CA GLU A 294 0.79 -21.92 -1.06
C GLU A 294 0.38 -21.02 0.12
N GLN A 295 -0.55 -20.12 -0.12
CA GLN A 295 -1.12 -19.19 0.85
C GLN A 295 -2.63 -19.48 0.99
N PRO A 296 -3.07 -20.37 1.89
CA PRO A 296 -4.42 -20.93 1.87
C PRO A 296 -5.55 -19.91 1.98
N MET A 297 -5.37 -18.87 2.80
CA MET A 297 -6.36 -17.80 2.99
C MET A 297 -6.55 -16.93 1.75
N GLU A 298 -5.50 -16.81 0.93
CA GLU A 298 -5.53 -16.06 -0.33
C GLU A 298 -6.04 -16.94 -1.47
N ALA A 299 -5.68 -18.23 -1.45
CA ALA A 299 -6.15 -19.23 -2.39
C ALA A 299 -7.68 -19.43 -2.36
N SER A 300 -8.32 -19.19 -1.21
CA SER A 300 -9.78 -19.33 -1.05
C SER A 300 -10.59 -18.13 -1.57
N ARG A 301 -9.94 -17.09 -2.11
CA ARG A 301 -10.59 -15.86 -2.56
C ARG A 301 -11.11 -15.97 -3.99
N ALA A 302 -12.02 -15.07 -4.36
CA ALA A 302 -12.55 -14.99 -5.72
C ALA A 302 -11.49 -14.63 -6.79
N LEU A 303 -10.42 -13.92 -6.37
CA LEU A 303 -9.28 -13.52 -7.21
C LEU A 303 -7.97 -14.05 -6.62
N PRO A 304 -7.77 -15.39 -6.61
CA PRO A 304 -6.76 -16.00 -5.78
C PRO A 304 -5.33 -15.78 -6.30
N TYR A 305 -5.12 -15.50 -7.59
CA TYR A 305 -3.79 -15.14 -8.09
C TYR A 305 -3.38 -13.74 -7.59
N HIS A 306 -4.29 -12.77 -7.70
CA HIS A 306 -4.11 -11.42 -7.16
C HIS A 306 -3.81 -11.44 -5.65
N TYR A 307 -4.63 -12.11 -4.84
CA TYR A 307 -4.48 -12.07 -3.39
C TYR A 307 -3.17 -12.69 -2.88
N ARG A 308 -2.64 -13.72 -3.57
CA ARG A 308 -1.31 -14.28 -3.27
C ARG A 308 -0.20 -13.27 -3.50
N ILE A 309 -0.27 -12.51 -4.61
CA ILE A 309 0.69 -11.44 -4.90
C ILE A 309 0.54 -10.31 -3.88
N PHE A 310 -0.71 -9.92 -3.60
CA PHE A 310 -1.04 -8.82 -2.71
C PHE A 310 -0.51 -9.06 -1.29
N ASN A 311 -0.66 -10.28 -0.76
CA ASN A 311 -0.09 -10.67 0.53
C ASN A 311 1.45 -10.73 0.50
N LEU A 312 2.06 -11.24 -0.59
CA LEU A 312 3.52 -11.24 -0.77
C LEU A 312 4.10 -9.82 -0.75
N ILE A 313 3.43 -8.84 -1.35
CA ILE A 313 3.83 -7.43 -1.30
C ILE A 313 3.87 -6.94 0.16
N ALA A 314 2.86 -7.26 0.97
CA ALA A 314 2.83 -6.91 2.39
C ALA A 314 3.96 -7.60 3.19
N MET A 315 4.14 -8.91 3.01
CA MET A 315 5.21 -9.70 3.64
C MET A 315 6.60 -9.15 3.33
N ILE A 316 6.86 -8.86 2.06
CA ILE A 316 8.14 -8.29 1.60
C ILE A 316 8.34 -6.89 2.18
N THR A 317 7.29 -6.07 2.23
CA THR A 317 7.36 -4.73 2.84
C THR A 317 7.72 -4.85 4.33
N ASN A 318 7.09 -5.77 5.07
CA ASN A 318 7.43 -6.05 6.46
C ASN A 318 8.88 -6.53 6.63
N ALA A 319 9.36 -7.43 5.75
CA ALA A 319 10.74 -7.91 5.79
C ALA A 319 11.76 -6.79 5.52
N LYS A 320 11.47 -5.89 4.57
CA LYS A 320 12.32 -4.72 4.28
C LYS A 320 12.35 -3.72 5.45
N ILE A 321 11.21 -3.45 6.08
CA ILE A 321 11.14 -2.63 7.30
C ILE A 321 11.93 -3.31 8.44
N GLY A 322 11.75 -4.62 8.63
CA GLY A 322 12.51 -5.43 9.58
C GLY A 322 14.01 -5.25 9.40
N GLN A 323 14.51 -5.41 8.18
CA GLN A 323 15.92 -5.22 7.86
C GLN A 323 16.41 -3.80 8.19
N TYR A 324 15.59 -2.78 7.94
CA TYR A 324 15.92 -1.40 8.29
C TYR A 324 16.14 -1.20 9.80
N VAL A 325 15.30 -1.84 10.62
CA VAL A 325 15.36 -1.80 12.11
C VAL A 325 16.19 -2.93 12.73
N GLY A 326 17.00 -3.63 11.91
CA GLY A 326 17.95 -4.64 12.39
C GLY A 326 17.32 -5.98 12.79
N PHE A 327 16.19 -6.35 12.19
CA PHE A 327 15.55 -7.65 12.32
C PHE A 327 15.53 -8.37 10.96
N ASP A 328 16.28 -9.47 10.81
CA ASP A 328 16.28 -10.24 9.57
C ASP A 328 15.10 -11.22 9.54
N ALA A 329 14.06 -10.85 8.81
CA ALA A 329 12.87 -11.67 8.63
C ALA A 329 12.92 -12.56 7.37
N TRP A 330 13.84 -12.31 6.44
CA TRP A 330 13.82 -12.95 5.11
C TRP A 330 14.05 -14.46 5.20
N ASN A 331 14.83 -14.91 6.18
CA ASN A 331 15.16 -16.32 6.35
C ASN A 331 14.24 -17.05 7.33
N LEU A 332 13.17 -16.41 7.81
CA LEU A 332 12.21 -17.05 8.71
C LEU A 332 11.31 -18.04 7.97
N THR A 333 10.99 -19.13 8.66
CA THR A 333 10.09 -20.17 8.16
C THR A 333 8.82 -20.22 8.99
N THR A 334 7.70 -20.50 8.35
CA THR A 334 6.41 -20.69 9.01
C THR A 334 6.38 -22.01 9.80
N ASN A 335 5.33 -22.24 10.59
CA ASN A 335 5.13 -23.51 11.31
C ASN A 335 5.09 -24.74 10.37
N LYS A 336 4.79 -24.51 9.09
CA LYS A 336 4.71 -25.52 8.03
C LYS A 336 5.99 -25.61 7.20
N GLY A 337 7.01 -24.81 7.49
CA GLY A 337 8.25 -24.74 6.72
C GLY A 337 8.12 -23.96 5.41
N GLY A 338 7.07 -23.15 5.25
CA GLY A 338 6.93 -22.17 4.18
C GLY A 338 7.87 -20.98 4.38
N SER A 339 8.11 -20.20 3.33
CA SER A 339 8.91 -18.97 3.37
C SER A 339 8.46 -17.97 2.30
N ILE A 340 8.85 -16.70 2.42
CA ILE A 340 8.60 -15.67 1.41
C ILE A 340 9.11 -16.12 0.03
N GLN A 341 10.31 -16.71 -0.03
CA GLN A 341 10.87 -17.22 -1.29
C GLN A 341 10.01 -18.34 -1.89
N LYS A 342 9.61 -19.32 -1.07
CA LYS A 342 8.74 -20.42 -1.53
C LYS A 342 7.40 -19.92 -2.03
N ALA A 343 6.81 -18.95 -1.33
CA ALA A 343 5.55 -18.36 -1.76
C ALA A 343 5.67 -17.60 -3.09
N ALA A 344 6.75 -16.85 -3.31
CA ALA A 344 7.00 -16.22 -4.60
C ALA A 344 7.19 -17.26 -5.72
N ASP A 345 7.99 -18.30 -5.48
CA ASP A 345 8.21 -19.42 -6.41
C ASP A 345 6.91 -20.15 -6.75
N TYR A 346 6.06 -20.38 -5.75
CA TYR A 346 4.76 -21.00 -5.93
C TYR A 346 3.88 -20.17 -6.88
N VAL A 347 3.73 -18.86 -6.64
CA VAL A 347 2.90 -17.99 -7.49
C VAL A 347 3.46 -17.89 -8.91
N MET A 348 4.79 -17.82 -9.08
CA MET A 348 5.44 -17.84 -10.40
C MET A 348 5.11 -19.11 -11.21
N SER A 349 4.87 -20.23 -10.54
CA SER A 349 4.52 -21.50 -11.20
C SER A 349 3.05 -21.58 -11.66
N LEU A 350 2.19 -20.68 -11.18
CA LEU A 350 0.77 -20.69 -11.49
C LEU A 350 0.47 -20.02 -12.83
N ASN A 351 -0.54 -20.52 -13.53
CA ASN A 351 -1.08 -19.87 -14.72
C ASN A 351 -2.22 -18.91 -14.34
N ALA A 352 -1.94 -17.61 -14.28
CA ALA A 352 -2.93 -16.57 -13.96
C ALA A 352 -4.16 -16.57 -14.89
N SER A 353 -4.03 -17.06 -16.14
CA SER A 353 -5.15 -17.14 -17.08
C SER A 353 -6.18 -18.19 -16.67
N SER A 354 -5.78 -19.18 -15.87
CA SER A 354 -6.70 -20.23 -15.37
C SER A 354 -7.78 -19.69 -14.44
N THR A 355 -7.55 -18.52 -13.84
CA THR A 355 -8.50 -17.81 -12.97
C THR A 355 -8.98 -16.49 -13.59
N GLY A 356 -8.65 -16.21 -14.86
CA GLY A 356 -9.02 -14.97 -15.55
C GLY A 356 -8.19 -13.74 -15.14
N GLU A 357 -7.06 -13.94 -14.46
CA GLU A 357 -6.24 -12.90 -13.84
C GLU A 357 -4.95 -12.61 -14.63
N ALA A 358 -4.94 -12.84 -15.95
CA ALA A 358 -3.73 -12.71 -16.78
C ALA A 358 -3.03 -11.33 -16.69
N LYS A 359 -3.79 -10.26 -16.42
CA LYS A 359 -3.26 -8.90 -16.25
C LYS A 359 -2.54 -8.69 -14.92
N GLU A 360 -2.78 -9.53 -13.93
CA GLU A 360 -2.17 -9.42 -12.59
C GLU A 360 -0.72 -9.91 -12.57
N VAL A 361 -0.25 -10.60 -13.63
CA VAL A 361 1.13 -11.10 -13.72
C VAL A 361 2.15 -9.97 -13.55
N GLU A 362 1.86 -8.76 -14.06
CA GLU A 362 2.76 -7.61 -13.93
C GLU A 362 3.01 -7.19 -12.47
N GLN A 363 2.04 -7.42 -11.58
CA GLN A 363 2.20 -7.11 -10.15
C GLN A 363 3.24 -8.02 -9.48
N LEU A 364 3.46 -9.22 -10.02
CA LEU A 364 4.44 -10.18 -9.51
C LEU A 364 5.89 -9.72 -9.76
N PHE A 365 6.14 -8.80 -10.69
CA PHE A 365 7.50 -8.32 -10.98
C PHE A 365 8.17 -7.67 -9.77
N GLN A 366 7.39 -6.98 -8.93
CA GLN A 366 7.92 -6.38 -7.70
C GLN A 366 8.48 -7.43 -6.75
N VAL A 367 7.68 -8.47 -6.54
CA VAL A 367 7.95 -9.58 -5.64
C VAL A 367 9.17 -10.35 -6.15
N VAL A 368 9.18 -10.70 -7.44
CA VAL A 368 10.30 -11.42 -8.08
C VAL A 368 11.59 -10.60 -8.01
N GLY A 369 11.53 -9.31 -8.30
CA GLY A 369 12.67 -8.40 -8.16
C GLY A 369 13.22 -8.37 -6.73
N ALA A 370 12.34 -8.28 -5.73
CA ALA A 370 12.74 -8.28 -4.33
C ALA A 370 13.31 -9.62 -3.83
N VAL A 371 12.73 -10.75 -4.27
CA VAL A 371 13.22 -12.09 -3.91
C VAL A 371 14.56 -12.36 -4.60
N SER A 372 14.70 -12.09 -5.90
CA SER A 372 15.97 -12.23 -6.61
C SER A 372 17.08 -11.36 -5.99
N ALA A 373 16.74 -10.15 -5.56
CA ALA A 373 17.64 -9.25 -4.86
C ALA A 373 18.21 -9.80 -3.54
N VAL A 374 17.40 -10.56 -2.80
CA VAL A 374 17.75 -11.09 -1.47
C VAL A 374 18.42 -12.46 -1.57
N TYR A 375 17.85 -13.38 -2.35
CA TYR A 375 18.29 -14.77 -2.40
C TYR A 375 19.18 -15.10 -3.62
N GLY A 376 19.35 -14.15 -4.53
CA GLY A 376 20.06 -14.37 -5.80
C GLY A 376 19.19 -15.08 -6.85
N ASP A 377 19.80 -15.41 -7.98
CA ASP A 377 19.16 -16.12 -9.09
C ASP A 377 20.14 -17.13 -9.73
N PRO A 378 20.57 -18.16 -8.97
CA PRO A 378 21.62 -19.08 -9.42
C PRO A 378 21.23 -19.86 -10.68
N ASP A 379 19.95 -20.22 -10.80
CA ASP A 379 19.43 -21.05 -11.89
C ASP A 379 18.76 -20.22 -13.00
N GLY A 380 18.77 -18.88 -12.88
CA GLY A 380 18.21 -17.97 -13.87
C GLY A 380 16.67 -17.85 -13.88
N LYS A 381 15.95 -18.57 -13.00
CA LYS A 381 14.49 -18.64 -13.00
C LYS A 381 13.80 -17.28 -12.84
N TYR A 382 14.35 -16.39 -12.02
CA TYR A 382 13.74 -15.08 -11.79
C TYR A 382 13.94 -14.17 -13.00
N ARG A 383 15.15 -14.18 -13.57
CA ARG A 383 15.44 -13.47 -14.82
C ARG A 383 14.58 -13.96 -15.97
N GLU A 384 14.46 -15.28 -16.14
CA GLU A 384 13.65 -15.89 -17.19
C GLU A 384 12.18 -15.50 -17.06
N PHE A 385 11.63 -15.54 -15.84
CA PHE A 385 10.26 -15.09 -15.58
C PHE A 385 10.04 -13.62 -15.97
N LEU A 386 10.93 -12.73 -15.52
CA LEU A 386 10.85 -11.30 -15.85
C LEU A 386 11.01 -11.02 -17.36
N GLN A 387 11.79 -11.83 -18.08
CA GLN A 387 11.96 -11.70 -19.53
C GLN A 387 10.77 -12.23 -20.33
N GLN A 388 10.14 -13.31 -19.88
CA GLN A 388 9.01 -13.94 -20.57
C GLN A 388 7.71 -13.18 -20.35
N CYS A 389 7.51 -12.66 -19.14
CA CYS A 389 6.27 -12.00 -18.74
C CYS A 389 6.37 -10.47 -18.77
N GLY A 390 7.56 -9.89 -18.68
CA GLY A 390 7.76 -8.44 -18.71
C GLY A 390 7.59 -7.83 -20.10
N PRO A 391 7.28 -6.53 -20.20
CA PRO A 391 7.40 -5.81 -21.46
C PRO A 391 8.88 -5.71 -21.83
N GLY A 392 9.25 -6.33 -22.95
CA GLY A 392 10.64 -6.42 -23.43
C GLY A 392 11.36 -5.12 -23.70
#